data_AF-Q9SJ16-F1
#
_entry.id   AF-Q9SJ16-F1
#
_cell.length_a   1.000
_cell.length_b   1.000
_cell.length_c   1.000
_cell.angle_alpha   90.00
_cell.angle_beta   90.00
_cell.angle_gamma   90.00
#
_symmetry.space_group_name_H-M   'P 1'
#
loop_
_entity.id
_entity.type
_entity.pdbx_description
1 polymer ?
#
loop_
_entity_poly.entity_id
_entity_poly.type
_entity_poly.pdbx_seq_one_letter_code
_entity_poly.pdbx_strand_id
1 'polypeptide(L)'
;MGKLEHFSHSCPLTSPEIVAEGICNICFQDQVVEYACKPCNFDICKTCSKLPQKVSHGFHSDHPLEFSLFQYDRKPGYIVCSCCGNMSSCSFYECKECEIYLDLGCALLKNVFTGWDVREMLHYSHEHLLRRCKPGQDARGSCLLCELPLSPSSICYGCVYCYSFLHERCLDLPTEIRHPVHLEHPLRRLDYIRSGGRTFCGACREKIDSVPFGCLECGFYIHMRCADSFLRCLMHESHEHKLFYVSSNAKEHFGRNNCCQICLGAVVSSLDSYYHCIECELEFHFECLGISKTISKRSCHIHPLVCKRVREEDDSLEYCGVCETLIHAGHHVYSCEECDFLGHIECILREKEPSPLYLKDLYSCVEDVKRATNQEDYETNKVMVHDINHNHVVTSIDMCELEGKEHCHICEKEILGNPWKCETCNFVTHNFCVELGKPSRHRFHWNHLLTLMPKPVATDMTSCKSCREDIKGFNLFCRICNFIIHVSCAMKGKRFLGMTGPKVVGTWRGRCLGGKHRMVQVMFPRSYQKVCIICHERVLGKAVSCMECETIYHLRCIDRHRIKDRDSS
;
A
#
# COMPACT_ATOMS: atom_id res chain seq x y z
N MET A 1 -17.77 7.34 -47.25
CA MET A 1 -17.17 7.04 -45.94
C MET A 1 -16.74 8.33 -45.29
N GLY A 2 -17.15 8.58 -44.04
CA GLY A 2 -16.69 9.75 -43.30
C GLY A 2 -15.21 9.60 -42.95
N LYS A 3 -14.43 10.65 -43.17
CA LYS A 3 -13.08 10.80 -42.60
C LYS A 3 -13.17 11.72 -41.39
N LEU A 4 -12.48 11.36 -40.31
CA LEU A 4 -12.42 12.15 -39.09
C LEU A 4 -10.95 12.40 -38.71
N GLU A 5 -10.58 13.66 -38.56
CA GLU A 5 -9.32 14.06 -37.94
C GLU A 5 -9.59 14.31 -36.45
N HIS A 6 -9.21 13.35 -35.61
CA HIS A 6 -9.43 13.42 -34.17
C HIS A 6 -8.13 13.76 -33.45
N PHE A 7 -8.12 14.76 -32.56
CA PHE A 7 -6.91 15.26 -31.87
C PHE A 7 -6.15 14.20 -31.07
N SER A 8 -6.79 13.10 -30.68
CA SER A 8 -6.16 12.00 -29.94
C SER A 8 -5.30 11.07 -30.81
N HIS A 9 -5.39 11.17 -32.14
CA HIS A 9 -4.71 10.25 -33.06
C HIS A 9 -4.22 11.00 -34.30
N SER A 10 -2.98 10.75 -34.72
CA SER A 10 -2.34 11.52 -35.80
C SER A 10 -2.90 11.18 -37.19
N CYS A 11 -3.34 9.93 -37.40
CA CYS A 11 -3.85 9.49 -38.69
C CYS A 11 -5.34 9.86 -38.86
N PRO A 12 -5.79 10.24 -40.06
CA PRO A 12 -7.22 10.35 -40.34
C PRO A 12 -7.92 9.01 -40.13
N LEU A 13 -8.99 9.02 -39.34
CA LEU A 13 -9.81 7.85 -39.05
C LEU A 13 -10.91 7.70 -40.10
N THR A 14 -11.29 6.47 -40.42
CA THR A 14 -12.35 6.18 -41.40
C THR A 14 -13.44 5.31 -40.79
N SER A 15 -14.68 5.54 -41.18
CA SER A 15 -15.80 4.65 -40.83
C SER A 15 -15.58 3.25 -41.42
N PRO A 16 -15.61 2.16 -40.63
CA PRO A 16 -15.44 0.81 -41.15
C PRO A 16 -16.57 0.41 -42.12
N GLU A 17 -16.28 -0.49 -43.07
CA GLU A 17 -17.26 -0.98 -44.06
C GLU A 17 -18.38 -1.81 -43.45
N ILE A 18 -18.06 -2.49 -42.35
CA ILE A 18 -18.95 -3.38 -41.62
C ILE A 18 -19.06 -2.84 -40.20
N VAL A 19 -20.28 -2.66 -39.71
CA VAL A 19 -20.53 -2.31 -38.31
C VAL A 19 -20.13 -3.50 -37.45
N ALA A 20 -19.15 -3.30 -36.59
CA ALA A 20 -18.66 -4.30 -35.65
C ALA A 20 -18.48 -3.67 -34.26
N GLU A 21 -18.65 -4.51 -33.23
CA GLU A 21 -18.26 -4.16 -31.87
C GLU A 21 -16.74 -4.32 -31.72
N GLY A 22 -16.16 -3.46 -30.89
CA GLY A 22 -14.73 -3.44 -30.62
C GLY A 22 -14.40 -2.54 -29.44
N ILE A 23 -13.21 -2.74 -28.89
CA ILE A 23 -12.74 -1.97 -27.73
C ILE A 23 -12.30 -0.59 -28.20
N CYS A 24 -12.97 0.45 -27.72
CA CYS A 24 -12.57 1.82 -28.00
C CYS A 24 -11.23 2.16 -27.30
N ASN A 25 -10.24 2.64 -28.04
CA ASN A 25 -8.91 3.03 -27.50
C ASN A 25 -8.93 4.26 -26.57
N ILE A 26 -10.07 4.95 -26.43
CA ILE A 26 -10.20 6.11 -25.54
C ILE A 26 -10.88 5.73 -24.22
N CYS A 27 -12.08 5.13 -24.27
CA CYS A 27 -12.84 4.76 -23.08
C CYS A 27 -12.66 3.31 -22.62
N PHE A 28 -11.99 2.46 -23.42
CA PHE A 28 -11.75 1.03 -23.16
C PHE A 28 -13.02 0.18 -22.96
N GLN A 29 -14.17 0.71 -23.37
CA GLN A 29 -15.42 -0.04 -23.39
C GLN A 29 -15.58 -0.75 -24.73
N ASP A 30 -16.11 -1.96 -24.67
CA ASP A 30 -16.55 -2.70 -25.85
C ASP A 30 -17.85 -2.08 -26.37
N GLN A 31 -17.79 -1.46 -27.54
CA GLN A 31 -18.84 -0.63 -28.13
C GLN A 31 -18.78 -0.73 -29.66
N VAL A 32 -19.84 -0.29 -30.33
CA VAL A 32 -19.83 -0.15 -31.78
C VAL A 32 -18.74 0.84 -32.21
N VAL A 33 -17.83 0.37 -33.09
CA VAL A 33 -16.76 1.17 -33.65
C VAL A 33 -17.33 2.12 -34.70
N GLU A 34 -17.20 3.43 -34.47
CA GLU A 34 -17.68 4.46 -35.39
C GLU A 34 -16.58 4.86 -36.40
N TYR A 35 -15.34 5.01 -35.92
CA TYR A 35 -14.18 5.31 -36.75
C TYR A 35 -12.99 4.46 -36.32
N ALA A 36 -12.20 4.04 -37.29
CA ALA A 36 -11.03 3.18 -37.08
C ALA A 36 -9.84 3.64 -37.93
N CYS A 37 -8.64 3.42 -37.41
CA CYS A 37 -7.38 3.44 -38.16
C CYS A 37 -6.80 2.02 -38.19
N LYS A 38 -7.06 1.28 -39.28
CA LYS A 38 -6.54 -0.09 -39.42
C LYS A 38 -5.01 -0.20 -39.28
N PRO A 39 -4.18 0.66 -39.90
CA PRO A 39 -2.72 0.57 -39.76
C PRO A 39 -2.22 0.74 -38.32
N CYS A 40 -2.93 1.52 -37.51
CA CYS A 40 -2.54 1.82 -36.13
C CYS A 40 -3.32 1.00 -35.09
N ASN A 41 -4.28 0.17 -35.52
CA ASN A 41 -5.21 -0.54 -34.66
C ASN A 41 -5.86 0.39 -33.61
N PHE A 42 -6.38 1.52 -34.08
CA PHE A 42 -6.96 2.56 -33.23
C PHE A 42 -8.43 2.78 -33.57
N ASP A 43 -9.30 2.32 -32.69
CA ASP A 43 -10.75 2.30 -32.84
C ASP A 43 -11.40 3.27 -31.84
N ILE A 44 -12.38 4.03 -32.31
CA ILE A 44 -13.14 4.95 -31.47
C ILE A 44 -14.64 4.77 -31.63
N CYS A 45 -15.33 4.74 -30.49
CA CYS A 45 -16.79 4.73 -30.47
C CYS A 45 -17.35 6.12 -30.76
N LYS A 46 -18.65 6.17 -31.09
CA LYS A 46 -19.37 7.41 -31.42
C LYS A 46 -19.34 8.48 -30.33
N THR A 47 -19.31 8.07 -29.06
CA THR A 47 -19.25 9.01 -27.93
C THR A 47 -17.86 9.64 -27.84
N CYS A 48 -16.81 8.83 -27.99
CA CYS A 48 -15.44 9.30 -27.91
C CYS A 48 -15.02 10.16 -29.12
N SER A 49 -15.61 9.95 -30.30
CA SER A 49 -15.34 10.75 -31.50
C SER A 49 -15.81 12.21 -31.42
N LYS A 50 -16.63 12.54 -30.40
CA LYS A 50 -17.17 13.88 -30.14
C LYS A 50 -16.51 14.58 -28.96
N LEU A 51 -15.47 14.00 -28.37
CA LEU A 51 -14.77 14.61 -27.25
C LEU A 51 -14.12 15.92 -27.70
N PRO A 52 -14.08 16.95 -26.85
CA PRO A 52 -13.25 18.13 -27.09
C PRO A 52 -11.81 17.91 -26.63
N GLN A 53 -10.83 18.58 -27.25
CA GLN A 53 -9.43 18.49 -26.79
C GLN A 53 -9.21 19.18 -25.43
N LYS A 54 -9.94 20.27 -25.17
CA LYS A 54 -9.90 21.04 -23.93
C LYS A 54 -11.30 21.27 -23.40
N VAL A 55 -11.47 21.19 -22.09
CA VAL A 55 -12.75 21.43 -21.41
C VAL A 55 -12.59 22.49 -20.34
N SER A 56 -13.47 23.48 -20.35
CA SER A 56 -13.65 24.38 -19.21
C SER A 56 -14.75 23.80 -18.32
N HIS A 57 -14.42 23.50 -17.07
CA HIS A 57 -15.29 22.75 -16.16
C HIS A 57 -15.58 23.58 -14.89
N GLY A 58 -16.83 23.58 -14.40
CA GLY A 58 -17.22 24.38 -13.23
C GLY A 58 -16.45 24.04 -11.95
N PHE A 59 -16.04 22.78 -11.79
CA PHE A 59 -15.16 22.32 -10.71
C PHE A 59 -13.77 22.97 -10.70
N HIS A 60 -13.27 23.37 -11.88
CA HIS A 60 -11.95 23.98 -12.03
C HIS A 60 -12.00 25.05 -13.13
N SER A 61 -12.42 26.26 -12.73
CA SER A 61 -12.60 27.40 -13.64
C SER A 61 -11.32 28.16 -13.98
N ASP A 62 -10.27 28.00 -13.17
CA ASP A 62 -9.03 28.78 -13.30
C ASP A 62 -8.25 28.41 -14.57
N HIS A 63 -8.25 27.12 -14.93
CA HIS A 63 -7.58 26.62 -16.12
C HIS A 63 -8.46 25.60 -16.86
N PRO A 64 -8.47 25.61 -18.22
CA PRO A 64 -9.08 24.53 -18.98
C PRO A 64 -8.32 23.23 -18.76
N LEU A 65 -9.03 22.12 -18.58
CA LEU A 65 -8.41 20.80 -18.53
C LEU A 65 -8.13 20.30 -19.94
N GLU A 66 -6.97 19.68 -20.14
CA GLU A 66 -6.54 19.13 -21.42
C GLU A 66 -6.74 17.61 -21.43
N PHE A 67 -7.16 17.07 -22.57
CA PHE A 67 -7.29 15.62 -22.74
C PHE A 67 -5.92 14.94 -22.73
N SER A 68 -5.82 13.88 -21.94
CA SER A 68 -4.65 13.00 -21.84
C SER A 68 -5.04 11.55 -22.15
N LEU A 69 -4.60 11.08 -23.31
CA LEU A 69 -4.79 9.70 -23.75
C LEU A 69 -4.06 8.73 -22.82
N PHE A 70 -4.63 7.54 -22.60
CA PHE A 70 -3.94 6.45 -21.91
C PHE A 70 -2.61 6.07 -22.59
N GLN A 71 -1.60 5.79 -21.79
CA GLN A 71 -0.28 5.32 -22.21
C GLN A 71 0.21 4.25 -21.24
N TYR A 72 0.59 3.08 -21.76
CA TYR A 72 1.00 1.91 -20.95
C TYR A 72 2.24 2.17 -20.07
N ASP A 73 3.11 3.10 -20.46
CA ASP A 73 4.36 3.44 -19.79
C ASP A 73 4.24 4.67 -18.87
N ARG A 74 3.05 5.30 -18.80
CA ARG A 74 2.81 6.45 -17.93
C ARG A 74 3.01 6.06 -16.46
N LYS A 75 3.69 6.94 -15.71
CA LYS A 75 3.78 6.88 -14.25
C LYS A 75 3.33 8.21 -13.63
N PRO A 76 2.36 8.21 -12.69
CA PRO A 76 1.57 7.06 -12.25
C PRO A 76 0.67 6.51 -13.38
N GLY A 77 0.46 5.19 -13.39
CA GLY A 77 -0.37 4.54 -14.42
C GLY A 77 -1.87 4.76 -14.21
N TYR A 78 -2.25 5.20 -13.00
CA TYR A 78 -3.63 5.43 -12.59
C TYR A 78 -3.77 6.83 -12.01
N ILE A 79 -4.96 7.41 -12.11
CA ILE A 79 -5.32 8.65 -11.43
C ILE A 79 -6.59 8.45 -10.63
N VAL A 80 -6.83 9.34 -9.66
CA VAL A 80 -8.09 9.42 -8.92
C VAL A 80 -8.86 10.62 -9.44
N CYS A 81 -10.06 10.40 -9.96
CA CYS A 81 -10.90 11.47 -10.43
C CYS A 81 -11.28 12.41 -9.27
N SER A 82 -11.02 13.70 -9.45
CA SER A 82 -11.23 14.74 -8.45
C SER A 82 -12.71 15.04 -8.16
N CYS A 83 -13.61 14.58 -9.04
CA CYS A 83 -15.06 14.70 -8.84
C CYS A 83 -15.65 13.45 -8.16
N CYS A 84 -15.55 12.28 -8.79
CA CYS A 84 -16.27 11.08 -8.33
C CYS A 84 -15.47 10.20 -7.34
N GLY A 85 -14.14 10.37 -7.30
CA GLY A 85 -13.22 9.57 -6.48
C GLY A 85 -12.81 8.24 -7.09
N ASN A 86 -13.26 7.88 -8.29
CA ASN A 86 -12.87 6.63 -8.92
C ASN A 86 -11.40 6.64 -9.34
N MET A 87 -10.69 5.56 -9.04
CA MET A 87 -9.39 5.29 -9.62
C MET A 87 -9.58 4.70 -11.01
N SER A 88 -8.83 5.19 -12.01
CA SER A 88 -8.89 4.67 -13.37
C SER A 88 -7.54 4.79 -14.06
N SER A 89 -7.26 3.88 -15.00
CA SER A 89 -6.14 3.95 -15.93
C SER A 89 -6.55 4.48 -17.30
N CYS A 90 -7.84 4.67 -17.57
CA CYS A 90 -8.31 5.09 -18.89
C CYS A 90 -7.88 6.52 -19.24
N SER A 91 -8.26 6.98 -20.43
CA SER A 91 -8.03 8.38 -20.81
C SER A 91 -8.79 9.32 -19.87
N PHE A 92 -8.22 10.49 -19.59
CA PHE A 92 -8.77 11.47 -18.65
C PHE A 92 -8.46 12.89 -19.09
N TYR A 93 -9.06 13.87 -18.43
CA TYR A 93 -8.71 15.28 -18.55
C TYR A 93 -7.86 15.72 -17.37
N GLU A 94 -6.80 16.46 -17.63
CA GLU A 94 -5.91 16.95 -16.58
C GLU A 94 -5.61 18.44 -16.70
N CYS A 95 -5.43 19.08 -15.54
CA CYS A 95 -4.70 20.32 -15.43
C CYS A 95 -3.36 20.03 -14.76
N LYS A 96 -2.27 20.02 -15.53
CA LYS A 96 -0.92 19.73 -15.01
C LYS A 96 -0.43 20.77 -14.00
N GLU A 97 -0.88 22.02 -14.13
CA GLU A 97 -0.47 23.10 -13.23
C GLU A 97 -1.10 22.96 -11.84
N CYS A 98 -2.31 22.41 -11.78
CA CYS A 98 -3.07 22.23 -10.54
C CYS A 98 -3.11 20.79 -10.04
N GLU A 99 -2.54 19.84 -10.79
CA GLU A 99 -2.62 18.39 -10.53
C GLU A 99 -4.07 17.89 -10.34
N ILE A 100 -5.00 18.44 -11.12
CA ILE A 100 -6.42 18.04 -11.11
C ILE A 100 -6.65 17.06 -12.25
N TYR A 101 -7.34 15.96 -11.95
CA TYR A 101 -7.64 14.88 -12.90
C TYR A 101 -9.13 14.58 -12.89
N LEU A 102 -9.78 14.55 -14.05
CA LEU A 102 -11.18 14.19 -14.22
C LEU A 102 -11.31 13.03 -15.22
N ASP A 103 -12.03 11.98 -14.84
CA ASP A 103 -12.41 10.94 -15.80
C ASP A 103 -13.30 11.51 -16.92
N LEU A 104 -13.44 10.77 -18.03
CA LEU A 104 -14.22 11.22 -19.20
C LEU A 104 -15.68 11.54 -18.85
N GLY A 105 -16.29 10.79 -17.93
CA GLY A 105 -17.67 11.02 -17.53
C GLY A 105 -17.82 12.34 -16.78
N CYS A 106 -17.01 12.53 -15.74
CA CYS A 106 -17.00 13.74 -14.92
C CYS A 106 -16.62 14.98 -15.72
N ALA A 107 -15.63 14.89 -16.61
CA ALA A 107 -15.20 16.04 -17.41
C ALA A 107 -16.30 16.57 -18.35
N LEU A 108 -17.23 15.72 -18.80
CA LEU A 108 -18.30 16.12 -19.71
C LEU A 108 -19.57 16.57 -18.99
N LEU A 109 -19.70 16.30 -17.69
CA LEU A 109 -20.84 16.68 -16.87
C LEU A 109 -20.67 18.10 -16.32
N LYS A 110 -21.21 19.11 -17.02
CA LYS A 110 -21.07 20.54 -16.68
C LYS A 110 -21.51 20.95 -15.26
N ASN A 111 -22.32 20.13 -14.57
CA ASN A 111 -22.99 20.50 -13.32
C ASN A 111 -22.47 19.75 -12.09
N VAL A 112 -21.28 19.12 -12.15
CA VAL A 112 -20.68 18.48 -10.98
C VAL A 112 -19.80 19.49 -10.23
N PHE A 113 -20.27 19.92 -9.05
CA PHE A 113 -19.55 20.85 -8.16
C PHE A 113 -19.00 20.18 -6.89
N THR A 114 -19.41 18.95 -6.61
CA THR A 114 -18.94 18.21 -5.44
C THR A 114 -17.56 17.61 -5.73
N GLY A 115 -16.56 18.09 -5.00
CA GLY A 115 -15.22 17.52 -5.02
C GLY A 115 -15.14 16.25 -4.19
N TRP A 116 -14.34 15.31 -4.66
CA TRP A 116 -13.94 14.15 -3.88
C TRP A 116 -13.06 14.61 -2.70
N ASP A 117 -13.32 14.05 -1.50
CA ASP A 117 -12.49 14.30 -0.33
C ASP A 117 -11.14 13.57 -0.49
N VAL A 118 -10.16 14.31 -1.03
CA VAL A 118 -8.79 13.82 -1.22
C VAL A 118 -8.11 13.74 0.14
N ARG A 119 -7.89 12.50 0.58
CA ARG A 119 -7.01 12.20 1.73
C ARG A 119 -5.88 11.30 1.28
N GLU A 120 -4.68 11.62 1.73
CA GLU A 120 -3.49 10.84 1.45
C GLU A 120 -2.89 10.33 2.75
N MET A 121 -2.38 9.11 2.74
CA MET A 121 -1.70 8.55 3.90
C MET A 121 -0.58 7.60 3.50
N LEU A 122 0.43 7.53 4.36
CA LEU A 122 1.39 6.42 4.36
C LEU A 122 0.85 5.36 5.32
N HIS A 123 0.94 4.09 4.89
CA HIS A 123 0.49 2.97 5.69
C HIS A 123 1.62 1.92 5.77
N TYR A 124 1.80 1.25 6.91
CA TYR A 124 2.88 0.26 7.09
C TYR A 124 2.77 -0.91 6.10
N SER A 125 1.54 -1.20 5.65
CA SER A 125 1.23 -2.35 4.82
C SER A 125 1.58 -2.15 3.33
N HIS A 126 1.98 -0.95 2.93
CA HIS A 126 2.25 -0.64 1.52
C HIS A 126 3.37 0.39 1.36
N GLU A 127 4.11 0.26 0.26
CA GLU A 127 5.28 1.08 -0.02
C GLU A 127 4.91 2.53 -0.38
N HIS A 128 3.95 2.74 -1.26
CA HIS A 128 3.61 4.05 -1.81
C HIS A 128 2.63 4.84 -0.94
N LEU A 129 2.52 6.15 -1.21
CA LEU A 129 1.46 7.00 -0.65
C LEU A 129 0.10 6.53 -1.19
N LEU A 130 -0.81 6.21 -0.29
CA LEU A 130 -2.15 5.78 -0.64
C LEU A 130 -3.10 6.98 -0.67
N ARG A 131 -4.03 6.95 -1.63
CA ARG A 131 -5.06 7.97 -1.80
C ARG A 131 -6.42 7.37 -1.52
N ARG A 132 -7.24 8.09 -0.78
CA ARG A 132 -8.66 7.75 -0.61
C ARG A 132 -9.34 7.77 -1.98
N CYS A 133 -9.99 6.69 -2.37
CA CYS A 133 -10.59 6.52 -3.68
C CYS A 133 -11.68 5.43 -3.66
N LYS A 134 -12.38 5.29 -4.78
CA LYS A 134 -13.18 4.11 -5.12
C LYS A 134 -12.39 3.31 -6.15
N PRO A 135 -12.24 1.98 -6.00
CA PRO A 135 -11.47 1.16 -6.94
C PRO A 135 -11.93 1.25 -8.40
N GLY A 136 -13.20 1.56 -8.66
CA GLY A 136 -13.74 1.70 -10.03
C GLY A 136 -14.19 0.37 -10.64
N GLN A 137 -14.73 0.40 -11.85
CA GLN A 137 -15.26 -0.81 -12.52
C GLN A 137 -14.17 -1.81 -12.89
N ASP A 138 -12.95 -1.32 -13.14
CA ASP A 138 -11.78 -2.14 -13.45
C ASP A 138 -11.10 -2.68 -12.18
N ALA A 139 -11.77 -2.57 -11.02
CA ALA A 139 -11.25 -3.06 -9.75
C ALA A 139 -11.15 -4.58 -9.78
N ARG A 140 -9.92 -5.07 -9.57
CA ARG A 140 -9.62 -6.49 -9.50
C ARG A 140 -8.83 -6.79 -8.24
N GLY A 141 -9.00 -8.00 -7.74
CA GLY A 141 -8.30 -8.49 -6.55
C GLY A 141 -8.99 -8.12 -5.24
N SER A 142 -8.21 -8.14 -4.17
CA SER A 142 -8.70 -8.05 -2.80
C SER A 142 -7.99 -6.95 -2.01
N CYS A 143 -8.59 -6.58 -0.88
CA CYS A 143 -7.97 -5.68 0.08
C CYS A 143 -6.68 -6.30 0.63
N LEU A 144 -5.55 -5.57 0.61
CA LEU A 144 -4.26 -6.08 1.10
C LEU A 144 -4.25 -6.46 2.58
N LEU A 145 -5.21 -5.95 3.37
CA LEU A 145 -5.29 -6.21 4.81
C LEU A 145 -6.23 -7.36 5.16
N CYS A 146 -7.46 -7.33 4.64
CA CYS A 146 -8.46 -8.34 5.00
C CYS A 146 -8.61 -9.46 3.97
N GLU A 147 -7.95 -9.36 2.82
CA GLU A 147 -8.00 -10.33 1.71
C GLU A 147 -9.40 -10.57 1.13
N LEU A 148 -10.39 -9.76 1.54
CA LEU A 148 -11.75 -9.80 1.00
C LEU A 148 -11.81 -9.05 -0.34
N PRO A 149 -12.67 -9.48 -1.28
CA PRO A 149 -12.85 -8.83 -2.57
C PRO A 149 -13.22 -7.35 -2.46
N LEU A 150 -12.79 -6.57 -3.45
CA LEU A 150 -13.05 -5.14 -3.53
C LEU A 150 -14.35 -4.89 -4.30
N SER A 151 -15.24 -4.09 -3.74
CA SER A 151 -16.38 -3.57 -4.52
C SER A 151 -15.96 -2.31 -5.30
N PRO A 152 -16.36 -2.17 -6.57
CA PRO A 152 -16.08 -0.98 -7.40
C PRO A 152 -16.42 0.36 -6.76
N SER A 153 -17.47 0.39 -5.92
CA SER A 153 -17.99 1.60 -5.28
C SER A 153 -17.55 1.76 -3.82
N SER A 154 -16.87 0.77 -3.24
CA SER A 154 -16.40 0.82 -1.86
C SER A 154 -15.34 1.89 -1.66
N ILE A 155 -15.34 2.53 -0.48
CA ILE A 155 -14.29 3.48 -0.16
C ILE A 155 -13.05 2.74 0.31
N CYS A 156 -11.96 2.99 -0.40
CA CYS A 156 -10.66 2.40 -0.16
C CYS A 156 -9.56 3.47 -0.10
N TYR A 157 -8.39 3.05 0.36
CA TYR A 157 -7.13 3.72 0.14
C TYR A 157 -6.35 2.94 -0.92
N GLY A 158 -6.18 3.54 -2.08
CA GLY A 158 -5.57 2.91 -3.26
C GLY A 158 -4.21 3.51 -3.62
N CYS A 159 -3.35 2.69 -4.21
CA CYS A 159 -2.07 3.12 -4.77
C CYS A 159 -2.18 3.37 -6.28
N VAL A 160 -1.89 4.59 -6.72
CA VAL A 160 -1.90 4.98 -8.15
C VAL A 160 -0.75 4.36 -8.97
N TYR A 161 0.21 3.70 -8.32
CA TYR A 161 1.35 3.01 -8.97
C TYR A 161 1.16 1.50 -9.03
N CYS A 162 0.69 0.89 -7.94
CA CYS A 162 0.54 -0.56 -7.81
C CYS A 162 -0.87 -1.06 -8.10
N TYR A 163 -1.86 -0.18 -8.13
CA TYR A 163 -3.28 -0.53 -8.23
C TYR A 163 -3.72 -1.55 -7.16
N SER A 164 -3.23 -1.33 -5.93
CA SER A 164 -3.56 -2.13 -4.75
C SER A 164 -4.36 -1.29 -3.76
N PHE A 165 -5.26 -1.92 -3.02
CA PHE A 165 -6.25 -1.22 -2.20
C PHE A 165 -6.33 -1.75 -0.77
N LEU A 166 -6.70 -0.87 0.15
CA LEU A 166 -7.12 -1.18 1.51
C LEU A 166 -8.54 -0.66 1.69
N HIS A 167 -9.48 -1.44 2.24
CA HIS A 167 -10.75 -0.84 2.65
C HIS A 167 -10.51 0.23 3.73
N GLU A 168 -11.25 1.34 3.68
CA GLU A 168 -11.12 2.41 4.69
C GLU A 168 -11.32 1.86 6.12
N ARG A 169 -12.34 1.01 6.32
CA ARG A 169 -12.59 0.30 7.58
C ARG A 169 -11.47 -0.65 8.03
N CYS A 170 -10.61 -1.09 7.11
CA CYS A 170 -9.53 -2.02 7.45
C CYS A 170 -8.32 -1.31 8.08
N LEU A 171 -8.26 0.02 8.03
CA LEU A 171 -7.21 0.81 8.68
C LEU A 171 -7.28 0.70 10.21
N ASP A 172 -8.47 0.46 10.76
CA ASP A 172 -8.71 0.29 12.19
C ASP A 172 -8.49 -1.15 12.67
N LEU A 173 -8.11 -2.07 11.78
CA LEU A 173 -7.80 -3.44 12.18
C LEU A 173 -6.54 -3.46 13.05
N PRO A 174 -6.53 -4.26 14.13
CA PRO A 174 -5.36 -4.33 14.99
C PRO A 174 -4.16 -4.88 14.22
N THR A 175 -3.00 -4.41 14.63
CA THR A 175 -1.71 -4.84 14.07
C THR A 175 -1.12 -6.04 14.79
N GLU A 176 -1.75 -6.52 15.86
CA GLU A 176 -1.30 -7.63 16.68
C GLU A 176 -2.49 -8.47 17.14
N ILE A 177 -2.34 -9.81 17.13
CA ILE A 177 -3.35 -10.76 17.59
C ILE A 177 -2.70 -11.91 18.36
N ARG A 178 -3.41 -12.44 19.36
CA ARG A 178 -3.11 -13.75 19.93
C ARG A 178 -3.95 -14.79 19.20
N HIS A 179 -3.31 -15.76 18.57
CA HIS A 179 -3.99 -16.70 17.71
C HIS A 179 -3.69 -18.14 18.12
N PRO A 180 -4.68 -19.06 18.16
CA PRO A 180 -4.46 -20.44 18.55
C PRO A 180 -3.46 -21.22 17.70
N VAL A 181 -3.17 -20.72 16.49
CA VAL A 181 -2.16 -21.32 15.58
C VAL A 181 -0.74 -21.09 16.07
N HIS A 182 -0.51 -20.07 16.89
CA HIS A 182 0.79 -19.69 17.39
C HIS A 182 0.64 -19.12 18.80
N LEU A 183 0.68 -20.02 19.79
CA LEU A 183 0.42 -19.69 21.20
C LEU A 183 1.62 -19.07 21.90
N GLU A 184 2.83 -19.29 21.38
CA GLU A 184 4.09 -18.82 21.98
C GLU A 184 4.17 -17.30 21.99
N HIS A 185 3.82 -16.66 20.87
CA HIS A 185 3.94 -15.23 20.68
C HIS A 185 2.71 -14.64 19.95
N PRO A 186 2.36 -13.38 20.22
CA PRO A 186 1.35 -12.70 19.43
C PRO A 186 1.84 -12.50 17.99
N LEU A 187 0.96 -12.75 17.02
CA LEU A 187 1.22 -12.51 15.61
C LEU A 187 1.00 -11.03 15.29
N ARG A 188 1.95 -10.42 14.58
CA ARG A 188 1.92 -9.02 14.16
C ARG A 188 1.75 -8.90 12.66
N ARG A 189 1.01 -7.89 12.21
CA ARG A 189 1.00 -7.51 10.80
C ARG A 189 2.35 -6.96 10.41
N LEU A 190 2.95 -7.55 9.38
CA LEU A 190 4.26 -7.10 8.91
C LEU A 190 4.12 -5.87 8.01
N ASP A 191 5.16 -5.05 8.03
CA ASP A 191 5.31 -3.98 7.06
C ASP A 191 5.69 -4.53 5.67
N TYR A 192 5.47 -3.71 4.64
CA TYR A 192 5.79 -4.07 3.26
C TYR A 192 7.29 -4.37 3.02
N ILE A 193 8.19 -3.93 3.91
CA ILE A 193 9.64 -4.13 3.79
C ILE A 193 9.99 -5.59 4.06
N ARG A 194 9.27 -6.21 5.00
CA ARG A 194 9.43 -7.60 5.41
C ARG A 194 8.69 -8.57 4.48
N SER A 195 7.56 -8.13 3.93
CA SER A 195 6.71 -8.91 3.03
C SER A 195 7.24 -8.98 1.59
N GLY A 196 8.57 -8.97 1.36
CA GLY A 196 9.23 -8.81 0.04
C GLY A 196 8.98 -9.91 -1.01
N GLY A 197 7.77 -10.46 -1.07
CA GLY A 197 7.27 -11.42 -2.05
C GLY A 197 7.76 -12.84 -1.86
N ARG A 198 8.50 -13.13 -0.77
CA ARG A 198 9.09 -14.47 -0.53
C ARG A 198 8.60 -15.12 0.77
N THR A 199 7.54 -14.58 1.36
CA THR A 199 6.90 -15.13 2.55
C THR A 199 5.85 -16.15 2.14
N PHE A 200 5.94 -17.35 2.68
CA PHE A 200 4.98 -18.44 2.50
C PHE A 200 4.12 -18.58 3.75
N CYS A 201 2.87 -18.99 3.56
CA CYS A 201 1.95 -19.24 4.65
C CYS A 201 2.25 -20.58 5.33
N GLY A 202 2.48 -20.57 6.64
CA GLY A 202 2.72 -21.79 7.43
C GLY A 202 1.50 -22.72 7.51
N ALA A 203 0.31 -22.25 7.13
CA ALA A 203 -0.88 -23.07 6.99
C ALA A 203 -1.00 -23.62 5.55
N CYS A 204 -1.48 -22.83 4.58
CA CYS A 204 -1.73 -23.36 3.23
C CYS A 204 -0.48 -23.57 2.36
N ARG A 205 0.73 -23.20 2.83
CA ARG A 205 2.02 -23.29 2.11
C ARG A 205 2.12 -22.47 0.83
N GLU A 206 1.08 -21.73 0.47
CA GLU A 206 1.08 -20.81 -0.66
C GLU A 206 1.81 -19.50 -0.34
N LYS A 207 2.26 -18.84 -1.41
CA LYS A 207 2.86 -17.51 -1.34
C LYS A 207 1.87 -16.49 -0.77
N ILE A 208 2.37 -15.57 0.05
CA ILE A 208 1.60 -14.44 0.57
C ILE A 208 1.88 -13.20 -0.28
N ASP A 209 0.90 -12.78 -1.08
CA ASP A 209 0.92 -11.51 -1.82
C ASP A 209 0.29 -10.36 -1.04
N SER A 210 -0.54 -10.68 -0.03
CA SER A 210 -1.16 -9.74 0.90
C SER A 210 -0.21 -9.39 2.06
N VAL A 211 -0.71 -8.65 3.05
CA VAL A 211 0.04 -8.34 4.27
C VAL A 211 -0.13 -9.49 5.28
N PRO A 212 0.91 -10.29 5.56
CA PRO A 212 0.81 -11.42 6.48
C PRO A 212 0.66 -10.96 7.94
N PHE A 213 0.03 -11.82 8.73
CA PHE A 213 0.33 -11.91 10.15
C PHE A 213 1.55 -12.79 10.35
N GLY A 214 2.46 -12.39 11.24
CA GLY A 214 3.63 -13.19 11.53
C GLY A 214 4.28 -12.94 12.87
N CYS A 215 5.05 -13.93 13.30
CA CYS A 215 5.95 -13.85 14.43
C CYS A 215 7.38 -13.84 13.87
N LEU A 216 8.09 -12.73 14.08
CA LEU A 216 9.48 -12.60 13.61
C LEU A 216 10.44 -13.48 14.41
N GLU A 217 10.13 -13.70 15.69
CA GLU A 217 10.95 -14.51 16.59
C GLU A 217 10.96 -15.98 16.15
N CYS A 218 9.79 -16.49 15.72
CA CYS A 218 9.64 -17.87 15.26
C CYS A 218 9.72 -18.03 13.73
N GLY A 219 9.78 -16.94 12.96
CA GLY A 219 9.75 -17.00 11.48
C GLY A 219 8.44 -17.57 10.91
N PHE A 220 7.33 -17.49 11.65
CA PHE A 220 6.04 -18.01 11.26
C PHE A 220 5.18 -16.92 10.61
N TYR A 221 4.60 -17.21 9.44
CA TYR A 221 3.77 -16.27 8.69
C TYR A 221 2.49 -16.94 8.24
N ILE A 222 1.37 -16.22 8.22
CA ILE A 222 0.08 -16.78 7.83
C ILE A 222 -0.76 -15.73 7.09
N HIS A 223 -1.49 -16.15 6.04
CA HIS A 223 -2.52 -15.31 5.42
C HIS A 223 -3.60 -14.97 6.45
N MET A 224 -4.25 -13.81 6.31
CA MET A 224 -5.38 -13.47 7.17
C MET A 224 -6.54 -14.47 6.98
N ARG A 225 -6.81 -14.89 5.75
CA ARG A 225 -7.82 -15.93 5.46
C ARG A 225 -7.49 -17.28 6.08
N CYS A 226 -6.21 -17.63 6.16
CA CYS A 226 -5.77 -18.89 6.75
C CYS A 226 -5.86 -18.84 8.28
N ALA A 227 -5.55 -17.69 8.89
CA ALA A 227 -5.79 -17.49 10.33
C ALA A 227 -7.28 -17.68 10.65
N ASP A 228 -8.18 -17.04 9.90
CA ASP A 228 -9.63 -17.20 10.07
C ASP A 228 -10.08 -18.65 9.85
N SER A 229 -9.63 -19.31 8.78
CA SER A 229 -9.97 -20.71 8.51
C SER A 229 -9.46 -21.68 9.58
N PHE A 230 -8.35 -21.38 10.25
CA PHE A 230 -7.82 -22.21 11.33
C PHE A 230 -8.71 -22.18 12.59
N LEU A 231 -9.50 -21.12 12.82
CA LEU A 231 -10.46 -21.09 13.94
C LEU A 231 -11.57 -22.13 13.77
N ARG A 232 -11.85 -22.52 12.52
CA ARG A 232 -12.83 -23.54 12.14
C ARG A 232 -12.22 -24.94 11.99
N CYS A 233 -10.92 -25.14 12.25
CA CYS A 233 -10.19 -26.40 12.06
C CYS A 233 -10.96 -27.68 12.45
N LEU A 234 -10.63 -28.78 11.78
CA LEU A 234 -11.20 -30.09 12.06
C LEU A 234 -10.50 -30.73 13.26
N MET A 235 -11.29 -31.25 14.21
CA MET A 235 -10.83 -32.18 15.23
C MET A 235 -11.26 -33.58 14.80
N HIS A 236 -10.32 -34.52 14.71
CA HIS A 236 -10.60 -35.86 14.19
C HIS A 236 -10.02 -36.92 15.13
N GLU A 237 -10.72 -38.05 15.32
CA GLU A 237 -10.27 -39.10 16.24
C GLU A 237 -8.92 -39.74 15.85
N SER A 238 -8.55 -39.67 14.56
CA SER A 238 -7.26 -40.19 14.09
C SER A 238 -6.06 -39.30 14.44
N HIS A 239 -6.27 -38.09 14.95
CA HIS A 239 -5.18 -37.16 15.24
C HIS A 239 -5.57 -36.12 16.32
N GLU A 240 -4.75 -36.01 17.36
CA GLU A 240 -5.09 -35.23 18.56
C GLU A 240 -5.08 -33.70 18.34
N HIS A 241 -4.29 -33.20 17.40
CA HIS A 241 -4.19 -31.76 17.11
C HIS A 241 -5.19 -31.30 16.05
N LYS A 242 -5.34 -29.98 15.96
CA LYS A 242 -6.19 -29.29 14.98
C LYS A 242 -5.67 -29.50 13.56
N LEU A 243 -6.55 -29.98 12.68
CA LEU A 243 -6.25 -30.18 11.27
C LEU A 243 -6.73 -28.98 10.44
N PHE A 244 -5.81 -28.40 9.66
CA PHE A 244 -6.06 -27.31 8.73
C PHE A 244 -6.36 -27.87 7.33
N TYR A 245 -7.41 -27.35 6.70
CA TYR A 245 -7.82 -27.75 5.36
C TYR A 245 -7.07 -26.98 4.28
N VAL A 246 -6.49 -27.72 3.31
CA VAL A 246 -5.82 -27.16 2.13
C VAL A 246 -6.59 -27.60 0.88
N SER A 247 -7.09 -26.63 0.13
CA SER A 247 -8.05 -26.83 -0.96
C SER A 247 -7.44 -27.24 -2.31
N SER A 248 -6.11 -27.20 -2.44
CA SER A 248 -5.41 -27.39 -3.71
C SER A 248 -4.03 -28.01 -3.53
N ASN A 249 -3.39 -28.37 -4.66
CA ASN A 249 -2.00 -28.80 -4.77
C ASN A 249 -1.66 -30.11 -4.05
N ALA A 250 -2.65 -30.91 -3.67
CA ALA A 250 -2.39 -32.19 -3.01
C ALA A 250 -1.55 -33.12 -3.91
N LYS A 251 -1.88 -33.22 -5.21
CA LYS A 251 -1.15 -34.09 -6.15
C LYS A 251 0.33 -33.74 -6.31
N GLU A 252 0.67 -32.47 -6.22
CA GLU A 252 2.06 -32.00 -6.30
C GLU A 252 2.77 -32.16 -4.96
N HIS A 253 2.01 -32.05 -3.86
CA HIS A 253 2.53 -32.05 -2.52
C HIS A 253 2.85 -33.45 -1.99
N PHE A 254 1.94 -34.41 -2.20
CA PHE A 254 2.16 -35.79 -1.84
C PHE A 254 3.17 -36.42 -2.79
N GLY A 255 4.21 -37.01 -2.22
CA GLY A 255 5.30 -37.61 -2.97
C GLY A 255 5.99 -38.69 -2.15
N ARG A 256 7.16 -39.14 -2.60
CA ARG A 256 7.89 -40.22 -1.92
C ARG A 256 8.23 -39.90 -0.45
N ASN A 257 8.36 -38.62 -0.12
CA ASN A 257 8.74 -38.15 1.22
C ASN A 257 7.55 -37.58 2.03
N ASN A 258 6.44 -37.28 1.36
CA ASN A 258 5.24 -36.70 1.97
C ASN A 258 4.08 -37.65 1.69
N CYS A 259 3.80 -38.52 2.65
CA CYS A 259 2.74 -39.52 2.56
C CYS A 259 1.61 -39.18 3.52
N CYS A 260 0.40 -39.60 3.17
CA CYS A 260 -0.73 -39.54 4.10
C CYS A 260 -0.46 -40.43 5.32
N GLN A 261 -0.64 -39.89 6.52
CA GLN A 261 -0.37 -40.59 7.78
C GLN A 261 -1.28 -41.82 7.99
N ILE A 262 -2.44 -41.86 7.35
CA ILE A 262 -3.42 -42.96 7.50
C ILE A 262 -3.14 -44.10 6.54
N CYS A 263 -3.00 -43.83 5.23
CA CYS A 263 -2.81 -44.88 4.23
C CYS A 263 -1.33 -45.14 3.88
N LEU A 264 -0.41 -44.30 4.35
CA LEU A 264 1.02 -44.31 4.02
C LEU A 264 1.32 -44.20 2.51
N GLY A 265 0.32 -43.79 1.72
CA GLY A 265 0.40 -43.58 0.29
C GLY A 265 0.55 -42.11 -0.07
N ALA A 266 1.08 -41.86 -1.27
CA ALA A 266 1.23 -40.53 -1.84
C ALA A 266 0.21 -40.22 -2.95
N VAL A 267 -0.64 -41.20 -3.30
CA VAL A 267 -1.60 -41.05 -4.41
C VAL A 267 -2.88 -40.44 -3.88
N VAL A 268 -3.22 -39.24 -4.37
CA VAL A 268 -4.46 -38.53 -4.04
C VAL A 268 -5.57 -38.94 -5.01
N SER A 269 -6.70 -39.37 -4.46
CA SER A 269 -7.76 -40.07 -5.21
C SER A 269 -8.62 -39.14 -6.07
N SER A 270 -9.10 -38.00 -5.54
CA SER A 270 -10.12 -37.24 -6.28
C SER A 270 -10.16 -35.72 -6.10
N LEU A 271 -10.13 -35.20 -4.87
CA LEU A 271 -10.45 -33.77 -4.64
C LEU A 271 -9.25 -32.82 -4.70
N ASP A 272 -8.04 -33.32 -5.00
CA ASP A 272 -6.79 -32.54 -5.00
C ASP A 272 -6.63 -31.65 -3.74
N SER A 273 -7.15 -32.13 -2.61
CA SER A 273 -7.17 -31.43 -1.34
C SER A 273 -6.81 -32.38 -0.20
N TYR A 274 -6.35 -31.80 0.90
CA TYR A 274 -5.84 -32.54 2.05
C TYR A 274 -6.01 -31.74 3.32
N TYR A 275 -5.83 -32.43 4.44
CA TYR A 275 -5.70 -31.81 5.75
C TYR A 275 -4.27 -31.96 6.22
N HIS A 276 -3.76 -30.98 6.94
CA HIS A 276 -2.48 -31.11 7.60
C HIS A 276 -2.54 -30.57 9.03
N CYS A 277 -1.72 -31.14 9.88
CA CYS A 277 -1.44 -30.62 11.20
C CYS A 277 -0.28 -29.61 11.10
N ILE A 278 -0.48 -28.39 11.59
CA ILE A 278 0.60 -27.38 11.65
C ILE A 278 1.63 -27.77 12.73
N GLU A 279 1.17 -28.36 13.83
CA GLU A 279 2.01 -28.68 15.00
C GLU A 279 2.90 -29.92 14.77
N CYS A 280 2.36 -30.96 14.14
CA CYS A 280 3.10 -32.20 13.85
C CYS A 280 3.68 -32.27 12.44
N GLU A 281 3.33 -31.32 11.56
CA GLU A 281 3.66 -31.36 10.13
C GLU A 281 3.17 -32.64 9.41
N LEU A 282 2.15 -33.30 9.96
CA LEU A 282 1.55 -34.51 9.38
C LEU A 282 0.42 -34.18 8.41
N GLU A 283 0.27 -35.00 7.37
CA GLU A 283 -0.67 -34.78 6.29
C GLU A 283 -1.65 -35.94 6.11
N PHE A 284 -2.86 -35.62 5.70
CA PHE A 284 -3.97 -36.55 5.62
C PHE A 284 -4.75 -36.28 4.34
N HIS A 285 -4.90 -37.29 3.48
CA HIS A 285 -5.83 -37.17 2.36
C HIS A 285 -7.24 -36.88 2.87
N PHE A 286 -7.98 -36.06 2.12
CA PHE A 286 -9.38 -35.77 2.41
C PHE A 286 -10.20 -37.05 2.63
N GLU A 287 -10.05 -38.03 1.73
CA GLU A 287 -10.80 -39.28 1.77
C GLU A 287 -10.36 -40.22 2.90
N CYS A 288 -9.09 -40.15 3.32
CA CYS A 288 -8.57 -41.00 4.39
C CYS A 288 -9.13 -40.63 5.77
N LEU A 289 -9.63 -39.40 5.95
CA LEU A 289 -10.32 -38.97 7.17
C LEU A 289 -11.79 -39.45 7.24
N GLY A 290 -12.25 -40.27 6.29
CA GLY A 290 -13.62 -40.78 6.32
C GLY A 290 -14.71 -39.72 6.12
N ILE A 291 -14.34 -38.53 5.63
CA ILE A 291 -15.29 -37.44 5.37
C ILE A 291 -16.16 -37.82 4.18
N SER A 292 -17.46 -38.05 4.44
CA SER A 292 -18.41 -38.45 3.40
C SER A 292 -18.66 -37.33 2.39
N LYS A 293 -18.71 -37.65 1.10
CA LYS A 293 -19.09 -36.68 0.05
C LYS A 293 -20.55 -36.26 0.12
N THR A 294 -21.41 -37.06 0.76
CA THR A 294 -22.84 -36.77 0.92
C THR A 294 -23.26 -37.03 2.36
N ILE A 295 -23.99 -36.09 2.96
CA ILE A 295 -24.51 -36.18 4.32
C ILE A 295 -26.03 -36.06 4.25
N SER A 296 -26.75 -37.05 4.78
CA SER A 296 -28.20 -37.10 4.62
C SER A 296 -28.95 -36.01 5.38
N LYS A 297 -28.61 -35.76 6.65
CA LYS A 297 -29.21 -34.70 7.51
C LYS A 297 -28.25 -34.33 8.63
N ARG A 298 -28.26 -33.06 9.05
CA ARG A 298 -27.54 -32.54 10.24
C ARG A 298 -28.45 -31.60 11.02
N SER A 299 -28.06 -31.23 12.24
CA SER A 299 -28.80 -30.27 13.05
C SER A 299 -28.84 -28.87 12.41
N CYS A 300 -27.78 -28.48 11.70
CA CYS A 300 -27.68 -27.17 11.05
C CYS A 300 -28.49 -27.03 9.76
N HIS A 301 -28.87 -28.14 9.11
CA HIS A 301 -29.62 -28.11 7.86
C HIS A 301 -30.42 -29.41 7.62
N ILE A 302 -31.68 -29.27 7.19
CA ILE A 302 -32.67 -30.36 7.15
C ILE A 302 -32.63 -31.24 5.88
N HIS A 303 -32.10 -30.72 4.78
CA HIS A 303 -31.97 -31.44 3.51
C HIS A 303 -30.61 -32.14 3.39
N PRO A 304 -30.48 -33.13 2.48
CA PRO A 304 -29.20 -33.73 2.15
C PRO A 304 -28.20 -32.71 1.61
N LEU A 305 -26.95 -32.83 2.06
CA LEU A 305 -25.84 -31.97 1.67
C LEU A 305 -24.83 -32.75 0.85
N VAL A 306 -24.34 -32.14 -0.23
CA VAL A 306 -23.31 -32.69 -1.11
C VAL A 306 -22.07 -31.81 -1.06
N CYS A 307 -20.90 -32.44 -0.88
CA CYS A 307 -19.62 -31.76 -0.92
C CYS A 307 -19.26 -31.41 -2.37
N LYS A 308 -19.16 -30.12 -2.69
CA LYS A 308 -18.76 -29.61 -4.00
C LYS A 308 -17.69 -28.53 -3.87
N ARG A 309 -16.90 -28.34 -4.92
CA ARG A 309 -15.94 -27.24 -5.03
C ARG A 309 -16.65 -25.99 -5.53
N VAL A 310 -16.44 -24.86 -4.86
CA VAL A 310 -16.95 -23.55 -5.32
C VAL A 310 -16.14 -23.09 -6.54
N ARG A 311 -16.82 -22.66 -7.60
CA ARG A 311 -16.18 -22.21 -8.85
C ARG A 311 -15.42 -20.91 -8.61
N GLU A 312 -14.28 -20.77 -9.29
CA GLU A 312 -13.44 -19.57 -9.18
C GLU A 312 -13.99 -18.39 -10.00
N GLU A 313 -14.89 -18.66 -10.94
CA GLU A 313 -15.57 -17.68 -11.80
C GLU A 313 -16.77 -17.01 -11.11
N ASP A 314 -17.16 -17.51 -9.93
CA ASP A 314 -18.31 -17.01 -9.21
C ASP A 314 -17.89 -15.80 -8.36
N ASP A 315 -18.12 -14.59 -8.89
CA ASP A 315 -17.92 -13.34 -8.16
C ASP A 315 -18.92 -13.16 -6.98
N SER A 316 -19.81 -14.14 -6.77
CA SER A 316 -20.74 -14.16 -5.65
C SER A 316 -19.99 -14.33 -4.32
N LEU A 317 -20.25 -13.40 -3.40
CA LEU A 317 -19.78 -13.49 -2.02
C LEU A 317 -20.71 -14.42 -1.26
N GLU A 318 -20.43 -15.71 -1.31
CA GLU A 318 -21.18 -16.72 -0.57
C GLU A 318 -20.68 -16.86 0.87
N TYR A 319 -21.61 -17.09 1.79
CA TYR A 319 -21.32 -17.21 3.22
C TYR A 319 -21.72 -18.57 3.74
N CYS A 320 -20.98 -19.09 4.72
CA CYS A 320 -21.37 -20.30 5.40
C CYS A 320 -22.60 -20.04 6.28
N GLY A 321 -23.68 -20.81 6.08
CA GLY A 321 -24.91 -20.72 6.86
C GLY A 321 -24.81 -21.19 8.32
N VAL A 322 -23.60 -21.53 8.81
CA VAL A 322 -23.35 -21.91 10.21
C VAL A 322 -22.56 -20.84 10.93
N CYS A 323 -21.42 -20.43 10.38
CA CYS A 323 -20.54 -19.46 11.03
C CYS A 323 -20.64 -18.06 10.42
N GLU A 324 -21.39 -17.85 9.34
CA GLU A 324 -21.56 -16.55 8.66
C GLU A 324 -20.24 -15.91 8.17
N THR A 325 -19.20 -16.71 7.98
CA THR A 325 -17.94 -16.25 7.36
C THR A 325 -17.91 -16.58 5.87
N LEU A 326 -17.12 -15.80 5.12
CA LEU A 326 -17.01 -15.91 3.66
C LEU A 326 -16.52 -17.31 3.25
N ILE A 327 -17.09 -17.85 2.19
CA ILE A 327 -16.61 -19.04 1.50
C ILE A 327 -15.65 -18.58 0.39
N HIS A 328 -14.41 -19.07 0.46
CA HIS A 328 -13.41 -18.74 -0.55
C HIS A 328 -13.59 -19.58 -1.81
N ALA A 329 -13.48 -18.92 -2.97
CA ALA A 329 -13.41 -19.57 -4.27
C ALA A 329 -12.38 -20.72 -4.29
N GLY A 330 -12.73 -21.83 -4.97
CA GLY A 330 -11.89 -23.02 -5.04
C GLY A 330 -11.91 -23.92 -3.81
N HIS A 331 -12.51 -23.50 -2.69
CA HIS A 331 -12.66 -24.37 -1.51
C HIS A 331 -13.81 -25.37 -1.71
N HIS A 332 -13.70 -26.52 -1.05
CA HIS A 332 -14.78 -27.49 -0.97
C HIS A 332 -15.74 -27.10 0.17
N VAL A 333 -17.03 -27.17 -0.11
CA VAL A 333 -18.11 -26.87 0.84
C VAL A 333 -19.24 -27.87 0.68
N TYR A 334 -20.02 -28.07 1.74
CA TYR A 334 -21.30 -28.75 1.63
C TYR A 334 -22.36 -27.79 1.12
N SER A 335 -23.03 -28.17 0.04
CA SER A 335 -24.17 -27.44 -0.49
C SER A 335 -25.43 -28.28 -0.46
N CYS A 336 -26.55 -27.64 -0.19
CA CYS A 336 -27.86 -28.20 -0.46
C CYS A 336 -28.19 -28.06 -1.95
N GLU A 337 -28.81 -29.07 -2.56
CA GLU A 337 -29.32 -28.97 -3.94
C GLU A 337 -30.78 -28.48 -3.99
N GLU A 338 -31.49 -28.55 -2.84
CA GLU A 338 -32.88 -28.09 -2.71
C GLU A 338 -33.01 -26.61 -2.32
N CYS A 339 -31.92 -25.97 -1.83
CA CYS A 339 -31.90 -24.56 -1.42
C CYS A 339 -30.47 -24.00 -1.45
N ASP A 340 -30.32 -22.69 -1.29
CA ASP A 340 -29.04 -21.99 -1.41
C ASP A 340 -28.12 -22.14 -0.18
N PHE A 341 -28.35 -23.14 0.66
CA PHE A 341 -27.51 -23.37 1.84
C PHE A 341 -26.11 -23.85 1.45
N LEU A 342 -25.10 -23.17 1.97
CA LEU A 342 -23.70 -23.53 1.88
C LEU A 342 -23.07 -23.60 3.27
N GLY A 343 -22.17 -24.55 3.50
CA GLY A 343 -21.46 -24.67 4.76
C GLY A 343 -20.03 -25.17 4.58
N HIS A 344 -19.08 -24.58 5.30
CA HIS A 344 -17.72 -25.12 5.37
C HIS A 344 -17.77 -26.56 5.90
N ILE A 345 -16.90 -27.43 5.37
CA ILE A 345 -16.84 -28.84 5.77
C ILE A 345 -16.72 -28.97 7.29
N GLU A 346 -15.83 -28.19 7.90
CA GLU A 346 -15.56 -28.27 9.33
C GLU A 346 -16.73 -27.74 10.17
N CYS A 347 -17.49 -26.77 9.65
CA CYS A 347 -18.69 -26.26 10.31
C CYS A 347 -19.81 -27.32 10.35
N ILE A 348 -19.99 -28.08 9.27
CA ILE A 348 -21.04 -29.11 9.16
C ILE A 348 -20.72 -30.37 9.95
N LEU A 349 -19.43 -30.73 10.04
CA LEU A 349 -18.98 -31.93 10.74
C LEU A 349 -18.97 -31.77 12.26
N ARG A 350 -18.90 -30.54 12.79
CA ARG A 350 -18.95 -30.26 14.23
C ARG A 350 -20.28 -30.70 14.85
N GLU A 351 -20.21 -31.44 15.96
CA GLU A 351 -21.40 -31.88 16.70
C GLU A 351 -21.97 -30.81 17.63
N LYS A 352 -21.10 -29.95 18.18
CA LYS A 352 -21.51 -28.79 18.99
C LYS A 352 -21.64 -27.58 18.09
N GLU A 353 -22.72 -26.80 18.26
CA GLU A 353 -22.81 -25.47 17.67
C GLU A 353 -21.52 -24.71 18.01
N PRO A 354 -20.72 -24.31 17.02
CA PRO A 354 -19.55 -23.51 17.32
C PRO A 354 -20.05 -22.25 18.02
N SER A 355 -19.46 -21.86 19.15
CA SER A 355 -19.35 -20.44 19.41
C SER A 355 -18.44 -19.94 18.29
N PRO A 356 -18.96 -19.22 17.27
CA PRO A 356 -18.10 -18.77 16.20
C PRO A 356 -17.09 -17.83 16.84
N LEU A 357 -15.85 -18.29 16.99
CA LEU A 357 -14.74 -17.40 17.25
C LEU A 357 -14.45 -16.78 15.90
N TYR A 358 -14.94 -15.57 15.71
CA TYR A 358 -14.57 -14.79 14.55
C TYR A 358 -13.18 -14.22 14.80
N LEU A 359 -12.39 -14.06 13.74
CA LEU A 359 -11.10 -13.39 13.85
C LEU A 359 -11.25 -11.97 14.46
N LYS A 360 -12.40 -11.31 14.24
CA LYS A 360 -12.74 -10.02 14.89
C LYS A 360 -12.84 -10.11 16.43
N ASP A 361 -13.18 -11.26 16.99
CA ASP A 361 -13.30 -11.46 18.44
C ASP A 361 -11.93 -11.64 19.09
N LEU A 362 -10.92 -12.11 18.33
CA LEU A 362 -9.54 -12.18 18.81
C LEU A 362 -8.89 -10.79 18.91
N TYR A 363 -9.51 -9.77 18.31
CA TYR A 363 -9.04 -8.39 18.36
C TYR A 363 -9.39 -7.70 19.68
N SER A 364 -10.43 -8.14 20.39
CA SER A 364 -10.87 -7.54 21.66
C SER A 364 -10.13 -8.06 22.88
N CYS A 365 -9.43 -9.19 22.79
CA CYS A 365 -8.64 -9.77 23.89
C CYS A 365 -7.38 -8.97 24.29
N VAL A 366 -7.22 -7.73 23.78
CA VAL A 366 -6.21 -6.77 24.25
C VAL A 366 -6.83 -5.81 25.29
N GLU A 367 -7.73 -6.30 26.15
CA GLU A 367 -8.04 -5.63 27.42
C GLU A 367 -6.96 -6.05 28.43
N ASP A 368 -5.87 -5.28 28.44
CA ASP A 368 -4.97 -5.05 29.60
C ASP A 368 -3.76 -4.15 29.24
N VAL A 369 -3.64 -3.69 27.99
CA VAL A 369 -2.86 -2.49 27.71
C VAL A 369 -3.80 -1.32 27.86
N LYS A 370 -3.82 -0.72 29.06
CA LYS A 370 -4.48 0.54 29.41
C LYS A 370 -4.76 1.39 28.16
N ARG A 371 -6.00 1.31 27.64
CA ARG A 371 -6.50 2.33 26.71
C ARG A 371 -6.44 3.63 27.50
N ALA A 372 -5.43 4.44 27.21
CA ALA A 372 -5.42 5.84 27.60
C ALA A 372 -6.62 6.49 26.92
N THR A 373 -7.74 6.50 27.65
CA THR A 373 -8.96 7.22 27.35
C THR A 373 -8.63 8.69 27.21
N ASN A 374 -8.77 9.24 25.99
CA ASN A 374 -9.06 10.65 25.68
C ASN A 374 -8.55 11.70 26.69
N GLN A 375 -7.29 11.62 27.08
CA GLN A 375 -6.63 12.66 27.85
C GLN A 375 -5.65 13.36 26.92
N GLU A 376 -6.14 14.48 26.39
CA GLU A 376 -5.39 15.70 26.08
C GLU A 376 -3.88 15.55 26.25
N ASP A 377 -3.18 15.37 25.12
CA ASP A 377 -1.77 15.73 24.87
C ASP A 377 -0.77 15.67 26.05
N TYR A 378 -0.79 14.60 26.86
CA TYR A 378 0.37 14.30 27.70
C TYR A 378 1.36 13.46 26.89
N GLU A 379 2.33 14.18 26.32
CA GLU A 379 3.58 13.73 25.69
C GLU A 379 4.04 12.34 26.16
N THR A 380 3.67 11.30 25.43
CA THR A 380 4.34 10.00 25.55
C THR A 380 5.57 10.04 24.65
N ASN A 381 6.76 10.27 25.24
CA ASN A 381 8.06 10.29 24.54
C ASN A 381 8.49 8.89 24.03
N LYS A 382 7.59 8.14 23.37
CA LYS A 382 7.88 6.85 22.74
C LYS A 382 7.79 6.98 21.22
N VAL A 383 8.83 6.54 20.51
CA VAL A 383 8.83 6.51 19.04
C VAL A 383 9.16 5.09 18.57
N MET A 384 8.51 4.65 17.49
CA MET A 384 8.75 3.34 16.89
C MET A 384 9.71 3.47 15.70
N VAL A 385 10.76 2.66 15.68
CA VAL A 385 11.66 2.50 14.53
C VAL A 385 11.53 1.07 14.00
N HIS A 386 11.13 0.93 12.74
CA HIS A 386 10.98 -0.36 12.08
C HIS A 386 12.35 -0.92 11.64
N ASP A 387 12.68 -2.14 12.06
CA ASP A 387 13.84 -2.94 11.62
C ASP A 387 13.37 -4.27 11.02
N ILE A 388 14.22 -5.05 10.36
CA ILE A 388 13.80 -6.33 9.74
C ILE A 388 13.42 -7.36 10.81
N ASN A 389 14.26 -7.49 11.84
CA ASN A 389 14.14 -8.57 12.83
C ASN A 389 13.37 -8.14 14.09
N HIS A 390 13.29 -6.84 14.37
CA HIS A 390 12.76 -6.34 15.64
C HIS A 390 12.22 -4.90 15.50
N ASN A 391 11.01 -4.60 15.97
CA ASN A 391 10.52 -3.21 16.00
C ASN A 391 10.99 -2.54 17.29
N HIS A 392 11.82 -1.49 17.16
CA HIS A 392 12.38 -0.79 18.31
C HIS A 392 11.40 0.27 18.82
N VAL A 393 10.76 0.03 19.96
CA VAL A 393 10.06 1.08 20.72
C VAL A 393 11.10 1.80 21.54
N VAL A 394 11.48 3.00 21.11
CA VAL A 394 12.55 3.76 21.74
C VAL A 394 12.01 4.89 22.61
N THR A 395 12.66 5.10 23.75
CA THR A 395 12.42 6.20 24.69
C THR A 395 13.71 6.98 24.90
N SER A 396 13.60 8.28 25.20
CA SER A 396 14.75 9.08 25.61
C SER A 396 15.21 8.66 27.00
N ILE A 397 16.50 8.37 27.15
CA ILE A 397 17.14 8.13 28.45
C ILE A 397 18.24 9.17 28.69
N ASP A 398 18.67 9.34 29.94
CA ASP A 398 19.77 10.24 30.26
C ASP A 398 21.13 9.61 29.89
N MET A 399 22.11 10.43 29.51
CA MET A 399 23.47 9.96 29.20
C MET A 399 24.13 9.19 30.35
N CYS A 400 23.75 9.47 31.61
CA CYS A 400 24.30 8.78 32.78
C CYS A 400 23.91 7.29 32.86
N GLU A 401 22.87 6.86 32.14
CA GLU A 401 22.38 5.48 32.13
C GLU A 401 23.12 4.59 31.11
N LEU A 402 24.01 5.15 30.30
CA LEU A 402 24.84 4.40 29.36
C LEU A 402 26.09 3.85 30.05
N GLU A 403 26.35 2.56 29.89
CA GLU A 403 27.54 1.88 30.44
C GLU A 403 28.85 2.24 29.70
N GLY A 404 28.81 3.16 28.72
CA GLY A 404 29.97 3.60 27.97
C GLY A 404 29.66 4.47 26.75
N LYS A 405 30.68 4.62 25.88
CA LYS A 405 30.56 5.33 24.60
C LYS A 405 29.82 4.47 23.59
N GLU A 406 28.55 4.77 23.38
CA GLU A 406 27.73 4.08 22.39
C GLU A 406 27.69 4.79 21.03
N HIS A 407 27.49 4.00 19.98
CA HIS A 407 27.28 4.48 18.61
C HIS A 407 25.81 4.36 18.23
N CYS A 408 25.31 5.34 17.48
CA CYS A 408 23.95 5.29 16.96
C CYS A 408 23.83 4.17 15.91
N HIS A 409 22.88 3.26 16.12
CA HIS A 409 22.61 2.15 15.23
C HIS A 409 22.06 2.57 13.85
N ILE A 410 21.57 3.81 13.72
CA ILE A 410 20.99 4.35 12.48
C ILE A 410 22.04 5.05 11.61
N CYS A 411 22.97 5.83 12.19
CA CYS A 411 23.96 6.60 11.43
C CYS A 411 25.42 6.21 11.67
N GLU A 412 25.66 5.26 12.58
CA GLU A 412 26.97 4.73 12.97
C GLU A 412 27.93 5.80 13.52
N LYS A 413 27.38 6.91 14.05
CA LYS A 413 28.16 7.97 14.70
C LYS A 413 28.01 7.91 16.22
N GLU A 414 29.06 8.33 16.91
CA GLU A 414 29.09 8.45 18.38
C GLU A 414 27.93 9.31 18.88
N ILE A 415 27.31 8.88 19.99
CA ILE A 415 26.24 9.61 20.66
C ILE A 415 26.85 10.53 21.73
N LEU A 416 26.67 11.84 21.57
CA LEU A 416 27.23 12.87 22.46
C LEU A 416 26.19 13.55 23.37
N GLY A 417 24.93 13.11 23.33
CA GLY A 417 23.84 13.64 24.14
C GLY A 417 22.73 12.60 24.26
N ASN A 418 21.70 12.88 25.07
CA ASN A 418 20.70 11.90 25.49
C ASN A 418 20.23 10.98 24.35
N PRO A 419 20.57 9.68 24.43
CA PRO A 419 20.20 8.71 23.41
C PRO A 419 18.72 8.35 23.54
N TRP A 420 18.24 7.72 22.49
CA TRP A 420 16.98 7.01 22.48
C TRP A 420 17.27 5.52 22.44
N LYS A 421 16.85 4.78 23.46
CA LYS A 421 17.13 3.35 23.65
C LYS A 421 15.86 2.52 23.51
N CYS A 422 15.97 1.36 22.88
CA CYS A 422 14.88 0.39 22.80
C CYS A 422 14.60 -0.24 24.15
N GLU A 423 13.33 -0.41 24.49
CA GLU A 423 12.92 -0.96 25.80
C GLU A 423 13.32 -2.43 25.98
N THR A 424 13.50 -3.18 24.88
CA THR A 424 13.66 -4.65 24.90
C THR A 424 15.02 -5.12 24.38
N CYS A 425 15.83 -4.25 23.78
CA CYS A 425 17.17 -4.61 23.29
C CYS A 425 18.16 -3.44 23.33
N ASN A 426 19.42 -3.70 23.01
CA ASN A 426 20.52 -2.71 23.10
C ASN A 426 20.51 -1.67 21.95
N PHE A 427 19.44 -1.58 21.17
CA PHE A 427 19.35 -0.60 20.10
C PHE A 427 19.31 0.82 20.68
N VAL A 428 20.28 1.64 20.29
CA VAL A 428 20.43 3.03 20.72
C VAL A 428 20.66 3.95 19.52
N THR A 429 20.10 5.15 19.58
CA THR A 429 20.13 6.11 18.47
C THR A 429 20.05 7.55 18.94
N HIS A 430 20.48 8.51 18.10
CA HIS A 430 20.27 9.93 18.37
C HIS A 430 18.79 10.30 18.27
N ASN A 431 18.36 11.30 19.03
CA ASN A 431 17.03 11.92 18.90
C ASN A 431 16.70 12.26 17.43
N PHE A 432 17.61 12.96 16.74
CA PHE A 432 17.37 13.35 15.35
C PHE A 432 17.32 12.16 14.37
N CYS A 433 17.99 11.04 14.68
CA CYS A 433 17.97 9.84 13.85
C CYS A 433 16.63 9.10 14.00
N VAL A 434 16.05 9.11 15.20
CA VAL A 434 14.68 8.64 15.44
C VAL A 434 13.67 9.48 14.67
N GLU A 435 13.83 10.80 14.69
CA GLU A 435 12.95 11.73 13.95
C GLU A 435 13.03 11.55 12.42
N LEU A 436 14.12 10.99 11.87
CA LEU A 436 14.17 10.60 10.45
C LEU A 436 13.20 9.46 10.11
N GLY A 437 12.71 8.72 11.11
CA GLY A 437 11.62 7.76 10.95
C GLY A 437 10.32 8.41 10.49
N LYS A 438 10.13 9.71 10.77
CA LYS A 438 9.00 10.49 10.25
C LYS A 438 9.30 10.88 8.79
N PRO A 439 8.42 10.53 7.83
CA PRO A 439 8.57 10.87 6.43
C PRO A 439 8.80 12.38 6.25
N SER A 440 9.90 12.78 5.62
CA SER A 440 10.27 14.20 5.48
C SER A 440 10.86 14.52 4.11
N ARG A 441 10.65 15.76 3.65
CA ARG A 441 11.28 16.26 2.41
C ARG A 441 12.74 16.60 2.68
N HIS A 442 13.64 16.00 1.92
CA HIS A 442 15.08 16.19 2.15
C HIS A 442 15.68 17.15 1.12
N ARG A 443 16.75 17.87 1.49
CA ARG A 443 17.41 18.83 0.58
C ARG A 443 17.93 18.21 -0.73
N PHE A 444 18.28 16.93 -0.68
CA PHE A 444 18.74 16.16 -1.83
C PHE A 444 17.60 15.50 -2.60
N HIS A 445 16.39 15.54 -2.04
CA HIS A 445 15.20 14.95 -2.61
C HIS A 445 13.95 15.74 -2.21
N TRP A 446 13.62 16.74 -3.03
CA TRP A 446 12.60 17.75 -2.71
C TRP A 446 11.17 17.37 -3.14
N ASN A 447 11.06 16.65 -4.25
CA ASN A 447 9.76 16.38 -4.87
C ASN A 447 8.97 15.31 -4.11
N HIS A 448 9.64 14.46 -3.33
CA HIS A 448 9.04 13.32 -2.65
C HIS A 448 9.55 13.20 -1.21
N LEU A 449 8.76 12.57 -0.35
CA LEU A 449 9.16 12.25 1.02
C LEU A 449 10.18 11.10 1.01
N LEU A 450 11.19 11.19 1.88
CA LEU A 450 12.07 10.08 2.21
C LEU A 450 11.58 9.39 3.47
N THR A 451 11.63 8.06 3.47
CA THR A 451 11.34 7.24 4.64
C THR A 451 12.59 6.51 5.08
N LEU A 452 12.77 6.36 6.39
CA LEU A 452 13.84 5.58 6.97
C LEU A 452 13.56 4.08 6.75
N MET A 453 14.54 3.36 6.23
CA MET A 453 14.48 1.94 5.93
C MET A 453 15.67 1.23 6.60
N PRO A 454 15.49 0.05 7.22
CA PRO A 454 16.57 -0.67 7.90
C PRO A 454 17.57 -1.33 6.95
N LYS A 455 17.13 -1.72 5.75
CA LYS A 455 17.98 -2.17 4.64
C LYS A 455 17.38 -1.75 3.30
N PRO A 456 18.15 -1.79 2.20
CA PRO A 456 17.61 -1.58 0.85
C PRO A 456 16.54 -2.63 0.50
N VAL A 457 15.47 -2.21 -0.17
CA VAL A 457 14.30 -3.05 -0.53
C VAL A 457 14.66 -4.14 -1.53
N ALA A 458 15.61 -3.87 -2.43
CA ALA A 458 15.97 -4.77 -3.52
C ALA A 458 17.48 -4.81 -3.74
N THR A 459 17.99 -5.96 -4.19
CA THR A 459 19.43 -6.23 -4.40
C THR A 459 20.07 -5.39 -5.49
N ASP A 460 19.27 -4.79 -6.37
CA ASP A 460 19.68 -3.89 -7.45
C ASP A 460 19.72 -2.41 -7.02
N MET A 461 19.16 -2.08 -5.85
CA MET A 461 19.07 -0.70 -5.31
C MET A 461 20.01 -0.47 -4.12
N THR A 462 21.27 -0.91 -4.22
CA THR A 462 22.22 -0.82 -3.10
C THR A 462 23.07 0.44 -3.08
N SER A 463 23.22 1.17 -4.19
CA SER A 463 24.18 2.29 -4.24
C SER A 463 23.57 3.64 -3.83
N CYS A 464 24.24 4.32 -2.90
CA CYS A 464 23.86 5.64 -2.45
C CYS A 464 24.00 6.69 -3.56
N LYS A 465 22.93 7.44 -3.84
CA LYS A 465 22.96 8.48 -4.88
C LYS A 465 23.94 9.62 -4.62
N SER A 466 24.36 9.82 -3.36
CA SER A 466 25.27 10.90 -2.97
C SER A 466 26.74 10.49 -3.08
N CYS A 467 27.16 9.40 -2.44
CA CYS A 467 28.56 8.96 -2.44
C CYS A 467 28.86 7.81 -3.40
N ARG A 468 27.85 7.20 -4.03
CA ARG A 468 27.94 6.02 -4.91
C ARG A 468 28.43 4.73 -4.26
N GLU A 469 28.68 4.75 -2.95
CA GLU A 469 29.00 3.56 -2.17
C GLU A 469 27.76 2.74 -1.86
N ASP A 470 27.96 1.44 -1.64
CA ASP A 470 26.89 0.55 -1.21
C ASP A 470 26.31 0.94 0.16
N ILE A 471 25.01 0.78 0.26
CA ILE A 471 24.22 1.05 1.45
C ILE A 471 24.14 -0.22 2.27
N LYS A 472 24.75 -0.16 3.45
CA LYS A 472 24.63 -1.15 4.50
C LYS A 472 23.83 -0.53 5.64
N GLY A 473 22.83 -1.26 6.14
CA GLY A 473 21.97 -0.80 7.23
C GLY A 473 21.01 0.33 6.85
N PHE A 474 20.73 1.19 7.84
CA PHE A 474 19.68 2.21 7.75
C PHE A 474 19.96 3.23 6.66
N ASN A 475 18.92 3.55 5.89
CA ASN A 475 18.99 4.46 4.75
C ASN A 475 17.72 5.28 4.60
N LEU A 476 17.83 6.39 3.87
CA LEU A 476 16.68 7.19 3.49
C LEU A 476 16.30 6.85 2.05
N PHE A 477 15.08 6.37 1.88
CA PHE A 477 14.57 5.88 0.62
C PHE A 477 13.33 6.67 0.19
N CYS A 478 13.30 7.06 -1.08
CA CYS A 478 12.12 7.61 -1.71
C CYS A 478 11.32 6.50 -2.37
N ARG A 479 10.13 6.30 -1.83
CA ARG A 479 9.12 5.35 -2.32
C ARG A 479 8.56 5.66 -3.70
N ILE A 480 8.79 6.86 -4.25
CA ILE A 480 8.21 7.29 -5.54
C ILE A 480 9.19 7.13 -6.71
N CYS A 481 10.47 7.47 -6.51
CA CYS A 481 11.47 7.46 -7.59
C CYS A 481 12.67 6.55 -7.31
N ASN A 482 12.58 5.71 -6.29
CA ASN A 482 13.63 4.78 -5.88
C ASN A 482 14.97 5.45 -5.54
N PHE A 483 14.93 6.73 -5.19
CA PHE A 483 16.11 7.44 -4.72
C PHE A 483 16.49 6.89 -3.34
N ILE A 484 17.76 6.50 -3.19
CA ILE A 484 18.28 5.94 -1.94
C ILE A 484 19.58 6.67 -1.57
N ILE A 485 19.73 7.02 -0.29
CA ILE A 485 20.91 7.73 0.23
C ILE A 485 21.23 7.21 1.64
N HIS A 486 22.52 7.14 2.00
CA HIS A 486 22.90 6.88 3.40
C HIS A 486 22.33 7.98 4.31
N VAL A 487 21.96 7.60 5.54
CA VAL A 487 21.61 8.57 6.59
C VAL A 487 22.77 9.56 6.80
N SER A 488 24.00 9.07 6.89
CA SER A 488 25.19 9.91 7.04
C SER A 488 25.40 10.90 5.89
N CYS A 489 25.18 10.47 4.64
CA CYS A 489 25.25 11.33 3.46
C CYS A 489 24.16 12.40 3.45
N ALA A 490 22.93 12.04 3.86
CA ALA A 490 21.86 13.01 4.05
C ALA A 490 22.24 14.10 5.07
N MET A 491 22.95 13.70 6.14
CA MET A 491 23.40 14.57 7.22
C MET A 491 24.61 15.46 6.91
N LYS A 492 25.43 15.15 5.88
CA LYS A 492 26.69 15.88 5.55
C LYS A 492 26.57 17.40 5.34
N GLY A 493 25.38 17.97 5.37
CA GLY A 493 25.20 19.42 5.37
C GLY A 493 23.93 19.87 6.07
N LYS A 494 23.51 19.12 7.09
CA LYS A 494 22.74 19.64 8.23
C LYS A 494 23.68 20.15 9.34
N ARG A 495 24.88 20.67 9.02
CA ARG A 495 25.67 21.42 10.03
C ARG A 495 24.79 22.57 10.52
N PHE A 496 24.24 22.41 11.72
CA PHE A 496 23.59 23.42 12.56
C PHE A 496 22.48 24.27 11.93
N LEU A 497 21.27 23.72 11.80
CA LEU A 497 20.06 24.55 11.90
C LEU A 497 18.99 23.74 12.63
N GLY A 498 18.81 24.06 13.91
CA GLY A 498 17.65 23.61 14.69
C GLY A 498 16.34 24.00 14.00
N MET A 499 15.29 23.26 14.30
CA MET A 499 13.95 23.28 13.70
C MET A 499 13.22 24.64 13.65
N THR A 500 13.83 25.73 14.12
CA THR A 500 13.31 27.11 14.11
C THR A 500 13.88 27.98 12.98
N GLY A 501 14.44 27.36 11.94
CA GLY A 501 14.98 28.05 10.76
C GLY A 501 13.94 28.40 9.67
N PRO A 502 14.36 29.19 8.64
CA PRO A 502 13.53 29.50 7.48
C PRO A 502 13.07 28.25 6.71
N LYS A 503 11.80 28.20 6.35
CA LYS A 503 11.21 27.11 5.56
C LYS A 503 11.31 27.42 4.07
N VAL A 504 11.92 26.54 3.28
CA VAL A 504 11.94 26.69 1.81
C VAL A 504 10.52 26.43 1.28
N VAL A 505 9.97 27.39 0.55
CA VAL A 505 8.60 27.38 0.01
C VAL A 505 8.54 27.22 -1.52
N GLY A 506 9.69 27.26 -2.20
CA GLY A 506 9.73 27.09 -3.65
C GLY A 506 11.13 27.24 -4.22
N THR A 507 11.27 26.94 -5.51
CA THR A 507 12.50 27.24 -6.27
C THR A 507 12.43 28.67 -6.80
N TRP A 508 13.56 29.37 -6.86
CA TRP A 508 13.62 30.73 -7.41
C TRP A 508 14.42 30.73 -8.72
N ARG A 509 13.86 31.33 -9.78
CA ARG A 509 14.53 31.42 -11.09
C ARG A 509 15.64 32.47 -11.06
N GLY A 510 16.80 32.07 -10.57
CA GLY A 510 18.02 32.84 -10.71
C GLY A 510 19.17 32.39 -9.83
N ARG A 511 20.25 33.16 -9.90
CA ARG A 511 21.52 32.87 -9.23
C ARG A 511 21.85 33.93 -8.18
N CYS A 512 22.67 33.58 -7.21
CA CYS A 512 23.16 34.53 -6.19
C CYS A 512 23.97 35.68 -6.80
N LEU A 513 24.30 36.71 -6.02
CA LEU A 513 25.10 37.85 -6.48
C LEU A 513 26.43 37.43 -7.13
N GLY A 514 27.05 36.36 -6.64
CA GLY A 514 28.27 35.81 -7.26
C GLY A 514 28.03 35.06 -8.57
N GLY A 515 26.79 34.88 -9.02
CA GLY A 515 26.42 34.19 -10.26
C GLY A 515 26.67 32.67 -10.28
N LYS A 516 27.20 32.07 -9.21
CA LYS A 516 27.64 30.67 -9.22
C LYS A 516 26.53 29.68 -8.83
N HIS A 517 25.65 30.05 -7.91
CA HIS A 517 24.73 29.09 -7.27
C HIS A 517 23.27 29.44 -7.52
N ARG A 518 22.42 28.41 -7.67
CA ARG A 518 20.96 28.59 -7.75
C ARG A 518 20.40 28.97 -6.38
N MET A 519 19.29 29.71 -6.38
CA MET A 519 18.64 30.15 -5.15
C MET A 519 17.25 29.54 -4.98
N VAL A 520 16.77 29.57 -3.74
CA VAL A 520 15.46 29.05 -3.34
C VAL A 520 14.66 30.13 -2.66
N GLN A 521 13.34 30.05 -2.77
CA GLN A 521 12.42 30.90 -2.03
C GLN A 521 12.21 30.31 -0.63
N VAL A 522 12.37 31.15 0.38
CA VAL A 522 12.27 30.79 1.80
C VAL A 522 11.29 31.69 2.52
N MET A 523 10.66 31.17 3.56
CA MET A 523 9.76 31.88 4.45
C MET A 523 10.38 31.94 5.85
N PHE A 524 10.63 33.16 6.33
CA PHE A 524 11.25 33.43 7.61
C PHE A 524 10.20 33.71 8.70
N PRO A 525 10.23 33.00 9.84
CA PRO A 525 9.40 33.33 11.00
C PRO A 525 9.89 34.62 11.67
N ARG A 526 9.00 35.32 12.37
CA ARG A 526 9.29 36.62 13.01
C ARG A 526 10.42 36.56 14.05
N SER A 527 10.67 35.39 14.64
CA SER A 527 11.72 35.16 15.63
C SER A 527 13.13 35.06 15.03
N TYR A 528 13.27 34.90 13.71
CA TYR A 528 14.54 34.61 13.07
C TYR A 528 15.26 35.88 12.60
N GLN A 529 16.42 36.19 13.19
CA GLN A 529 17.16 37.43 12.96
C GLN A 529 18.22 37.28 11.86
N LYS A 530 17.81 37.38 10.59
CA LYS A 530 18.73 37.53 9.45
C LYS A 530 18.40 38.80 8.64
N VAL A 531 19.42 39.36 8.00
CA VAL A 531 19.33 40.59 7.19
C VAL A 531 19.62 40.30 5.72
N CYS A 532 19.05 41.11 4.83
CA CYS A 532 19.35 41.06 3.40
C CYS A 532 20.75 41.61 3.15
N ILE A 533 21.56 40.91 2.35
CA ILE A 533 22.93 41.36 2.06
C ILE A 533 23.01 42.64 1.21
N ILE A 534 21.93 43.02 0.53
CA ILE A 534 21.91 44.20 -0.38
C ILE A 534 21.54 45.47 0.39
N CYS A 535 20.47 45.44 1.20
CA CYS A 535 20.01 46.61 1.94
C CYS A 535 20.36 46.59 3.43
N HIS A 536 20.91 45.48 3.94
CA HIS A 536 21.20 45.24 5.35
C HIS A 536 19.99 45.34 6.30
N GLU A 537 18.76 45.36 5.77
CA GLU A 537 17.53 45.34 6.56
C GLU A 537 17.08 43.92 6.90
N ARG A 538 16.31 43.78 8.00
CA ARG A 538 15.76 42.49 8.45
C ARG A 538 14.83 41.87 7.41
N VAL A 539 14.86 40.56 7.31
CA VAL A 539 14.06 39.77 6.37
C VAL A 539 12.92 39.09 7.12
N LEU A 540 11.69 39.48 6.81
CA LEU A 540 10.46 38.93 7.40
C LEU A 540 9.58 38.34 6.30
N GLY A 541 9.07 37.12 6.49
CA GLY A 541 8.20 36.46 5.51
C GLY A 541 8.98 35.90 4.31
N LYS A 542 8.42 36.06 3.09
CA LYS A 542 8.99 35.48 1.86
C LYS A 542 10.25 36.22 1.42
N ALA A 543 11.31 35.47 1.17
CA ALA A 543 12.60 35.97 0.71
C ALA A 543 13.28 34.92 -0.17
N VAL A 544 14.45 35.28 -0.70
CA VAL A 544 15.26 34.40 -1.53
C VAL A 544 16.58 34.15 -0.82
N SER A 545 17.03 32.90 -0.77
CA SER A 545 18.28 32.53 -0.13
C SER A 545 19.16 31.73 -1.09
N CYS A 546 20.44 32.06 -1.12
CA CYS A 546 21.45 31.19 -1.68
C CYS A 546 21.97 30.29 -0.57
N MET A 547 21.62 29.01 -0.62
CA MET A 547 21.96 28.06 0.45
C MET A 547 23.45 27.73 0.49
N GLU A 548 24.16 27.89 -0.62
CA GLU A 548 25.61 27.64 -0.70
C GLU A 548 26.44 28.83 -0.21
N CYS A 549 25.99 30.07 -0.48
CA CYS A 549 26.65 31.27 0.03
C CYS A 549 26.16 31.68 1.43
N GLU A 550 25.09 31.05 1.93
CA GLU A 550 24.37 31.45 3.15
C GLU A 550 23.87 32.91 3.15
N THR A 551 23.70 33.49 1.95
CA THR A 551 23.25 34.88 1.75
C THR A 551 21.75 34.95 1.49
N ILE A 552 21.09 35.94 2.11
CA ILE A 552 19.64 36.15 2.02
C ILE A 552 19.33 37.47 1.34
N TYR A 553 18.25 37.48 0.56
CA TYR A 553 17.81 38.60 -0.27
C TYR A 553 16.32 38.83 -0.08
N HIS A 554 15.88 40.08 0.06
CA HIS A 554 14.49 40.38 -0.25
C HIS A 554 14.26 40.19 -1.75
N LEU A 555 13.07 39.72 -2.13
CA LEU A 555 12.66 39.59 -3.53
C LEU A 555 12.88 40.89 -4.31
N ARG A 556 12.45 42.03 -3.74
CA ARG A 556 12.61 43.34 -4.36
C ARG A 556 14.08 43.76 -4.54
N CYS A 557 14.94 43.41 -3.59
CA CYS A 557 16.36 43.80 -3.61
C CYS A 557 17.11 43.04 -4.71
N ILE A 558 16.86 41.74 -4.86
CA ILE A 558 17.50 40.94 -5.91
C ILE A 558 16.97 41.29 -7.30
N ASP A 559 15.67 41.58 -7.43
CA ASP A 559 15.08 41.99 -8.71
C ASP A 559 15.62 43.35 -9.19
N ARG A 560 15.77 44.33 -8.28
CA ARG A 560 16.38 45.63 -8.60
C ARG A 560 17.84 45.52 -9.02
N HIS A 561 18.61 44.64 -8.37
CA HIS A 561 20.02 44.45 -8.74
C HIS A 561 20.16 43.91 -10.16
N ARG A 562 19.30 42.97 -10.56
CA ARG A 562 19.32 42.38 -11.91
C ARG A 562 18.93 43.35 -13.02
N ILE A 563 18.07 44.31 -12.73
CA ILE A 563 17.72 45.36 -13.70
C ILE A 563 18.94 46.26 -13.92
N LYS A 564 19.65 46.65 -12.86
CA LYS A 564 20.87 47.45 -12.98
C LYS A 564 21.98 46.74 -13.76
N ASP A 565 22.17 45.44 -13.55
CA ASP A 565 23.18 44.67 -14.30
C ASP A 565 22.86 44.60 -15.79
N ARG A 566 21.58 44.65 -16.20
CA ARG A 566 21.18 44.68 -17.61
C ARG A 566 21.34 46.05 -18.27
N ASP A 567 21.17 47.13 -17.52
CA ASP A 567 21.37 48.49 -18.04
C ASP A 567 22.87 48.86 -18.12
N SER A 568 23.74 48.08 -17.47
CA SER A 568 25.20 48.28 -17.47
C SER A 568 25.95 47.40 -18.48
N SER A 569 25.25 46.50 -19.16
CA SER A 569 25.76 45.60 -20.19
C SER A 569 25.24 45.99 -21.56
#